data_AF-A0A7C7TWS7-F1
#
_entry.id   AF-A0A7C7TWS7-F1
#
_cell.length_a   1.000
_cell.length_b   1.000
_cell.length_c   1.000
_cell.angle_alpha   90.00
_cell.angle_beta   90.00
_cell.angle_gamma   90.00
#
_symmetry.space_group_name_H-M   'P 1'
#
loop_
_entity.id
_entity.type
_entity.pdbx_description
1 polymer ?
#
loop_
_entity_poly.entity_id
_entity_poly.type
_entity_poly.pdbx_seq_one_letter_code
_entity_poly.pdbx_strand_id
1 'polypeptide(L)'
;MAKVIIDNRIYYHGCEDLTKKIPIIRQLPNLRRFHISPWTDLKIAAEELERNFVMEVVGHPDTLHVQTKQEMRDWLTQTMDIAGDNILDLNLGEIETTFGNPSVLTTWAEIAQDVVEQYA
;
A
#
# COMPACT_ATOMS: atom_id res chain seq x y z
N MET A 1 5.96 17.85 -0.75
CA MET A 1 6.08 16.57 -0.02
C MET A 1 7.49 15.95 -0.02
N ALA A 2 8.45 16.39 -0.86
CA ALA A 2 9.82 15.84 -0.88
C ALA A 2 10.81 16.47 0.13
N LYS A 3 10.36 16.79 1.36
CA LYS A 3 11.22 17.41 2.40
C LYS A 3 11.36 16.59 3.68
N VAL A 4 11.14 15.28 3.57
CA VAL A 4 11.28 14.32 4.68
C VAL A 4 12.00 13.06 4.18
N ILE A 5 13.19 13.21 3.59
CA ILE A 5 14.22 12.18 3.71
C ILE A 5 15.10 12.65 4.86
N ILE A 6 14.60 12.44 6.07
CA ILE A 6 15.35 12.62 7.31
C ILE A 6 16.48 11.60 7.28
N ASP A 7 17.70 12.09 7.51
CA ASP A 7 18.96 11.35 7.45
C ASP A 7 18.83 9.88 7.88
N ASN A 8 19.32 8.99 7.02
CA ASN A 8 19.53 7.56 7.27
C ASN A 8 18.28 6.65 7.35
N ARG A 9 17.11 7.03 6.84
CA ARG A 9 15.94 6.10 6.77
C ARG A 9 16.00 5.20 5.55
N ILE A 10 15.80 3.90 5.76
CA ILE A 10 15.74 2.88 4.71
C ILE A 10 14.28 2.57 4.36
N TYR A 11 14.06 2.33 3.07
CA TYR A 11 12.84 1.79 2.50
C TYR A 11 13.19 0.47 1.82
N TYR A 12 12.48 -0.60 2.16
CA TYR A 12 12.61 -1.88 1.48
C TYR A 12 11.49 -2.03 0.46
N HIS A 13 11.87 -2.21 -0.81
CA HIS A 13 10.97 -2.39 -1.94
C HIS A 13 11.19 -3.77 -2.56
N GLY A 14 10.11 -4.48 -2.86
CA GLY A 14 10.17 -5.77 -3.55
C GLY A 14 8.81 -6.19 -4.11
N CYS A 15 8.74 -6.45 -5.42
CA CYS A 15 7.53 -6.92 -6.09
C CYS A 15 7.29 -8.43 -5.89
N GLU A 16 8.11 -9.14 -5.11
CA GLU A 16 7.81 -10.53 -4.77
C GLU A 16 6.80 -10.66 -3.61
N ASP A 17 6.40 -11.89 -3.31
CA ASP A 17 5.75 -12.22 -2.03
C ASP A 17 6.77 -12.12 -0.88
N LEU A 18 6.59 -11.13 -0.02
CA LEU A 18 7.44 -10.86 1.14
C LEU A 18 6.95 -11.55 2.42
N THR A 19 5.81 -12.23 2.41
CA THR A 19 5.13 -12.78 3.60
C THR A 19 6.08 -13.51 4.54
N LYS A 20 6.94 -14.38 4.00
CA LYS A 20 7.90 -15.17 4.79
C LYS A 20 9.22 -14.46 5.10
N LYS A 21 9.50 -13.35 4.41
CA LYS A 21 10.75 -12.58 4.54
C LYS A 21 10.62 -11.39 5.49
N ILE A 22 9.40 -10.90 5.74
CA ILE A 22 9.13 -9.78 6.64
C ILE A 22 9.84 -9.93 7.99
N PRO A 23 9.79 -11.08 8.71
CA PRO A 23 10.43 -11.21 10.01
C PRO A 23 11.95 -11.01 9.98
N ILE A 24 12.59 -11.28 8.84
CA ILE A 24 14.04 -11.13 8.64
C ILE A 24 14.35 -9.68 8.21
N ILE A 25 13.63 -9.16 7.21
CA ILE A 25 13.89 -7.85 6.63
C ILE A 25 13.59 -6.73 7.63
N ARG A 26 12.55 -6.87 8.48
CA ARG A 26 12.18 -5.86 9.48
C ARG A 26 13.27 -5.58 10.52
N GLN A 27 14.30 -6.43 10.61
CA GLN A 27 15.44 -6.26 11.49
C GLN A 27 16.53 -5.33 10.92
N LEU A 28 16.41 -4.92 9.65
CA LEU A 28 17.39 -4.02 9.02
C LEU A 28 17.45 -2.67 9.74
N PRO A 29 18.66 -2.17 10.05
CA PRO A 29 18.81 -0.93 10.79
C PRO A 29 18.24 0.24 9.99
N ASN A 30 17.48 1.10 10.67
CA ASN A 30 16.84 2.29 10.11
C ASN A 30 15.77 2.05 9.04
N LEU A 31 15.33 0.81 8.82
CA LEU A 31 14.16 0.53 7.99
C LEU A 31 12.92 1.17 8.61
N ARG A 32 12.21 2.00 7.83
CA ARG A 32 11.01 2.71 8.28
C ARG A 32 9.83 2.61 7.34
N ARG A 33 10.05 2.17 6.10
CA ARG A 33 8.98 1.95 5.13
C ARG A 33 9.17 0.59 4.49
N PHE A 34 8.07 -0.12 4.31
CA PHE A 34 8.04 -1.46 3.75
C PHE A 34 7.03 -1.50 2.61
N HIS A 35 7.47 -1.91 1.43
CA HIS A 35 6.58 -2.14 0.30
C HIS A 35 5.80 -3.44 0.50
N ILE A 36 4.48 -3.36 0.47
CA ILE A 36 3.57 -4.49 0.52
C ILE A 36 2.93 -4.62 -0.86
N SER A 37 3.50 -5.53 -1.64
CA SER A 37 3.05 -5.82 -2.99
C SER A 37 1.71 -6.58 -2.97
N PRO A 38 0.97 -6.63 -4.10
CA PRO A 38 -0.28 -7.39 -4.21
C PRO A 38 -0.14 -8.89 -3.92
N TRP A 39 1.08 -9.43 -3.95
CA TRP A 39 1.39 -10.83 -3.71
C TRP A 39 1.76 -11.14 -2.26
N THR A 40 1.94 -10.10 -1.43
CA THR A 40 2.26 -10.24 -0.01
C THR A 40 0.98 -10.32 0.82
N ASP A 41 0.91 -11.26 1.77
CA ASP A 41 -0.24 -11.37 2.69
C ASP A 41 -0.27 -10.14 3.62
N LEU A 42 -1.23 -9.26 3.36
CA LEU A 42 -1.39 -8.02 4.11
C LEU A 42 -1.69 -8.26 5.61
N LYS A 43 -2.37 -9.35 5.98
CA LYS A 43 -2.69 -9.64 7.39
C LYS A 43 -1.41 -9.97 8.15
N ILE A 44 -0.60 -10.86 7.59
CA ILE A 44 0.70 -11.22 8.17
C ILE A 44 1.62 -10.00 8.20
N ALA A 45 1.62 -9.17 7.16
CA ALA A 45 2.39 -7.94 7.16
C ALA A 45 1.94 -6.96 8.25
N ALA A 46 0.64 -6.78 8.43
CA ALA A 46 0.09 -5.92 9.47
C ALA A 46 0.45 -6.41 10.89
N GLU A 47 0.41 -7.72 11.13
CA GLU A 47 0.80 -8.35 12.40
C GLU A 47 2.30 -8.23 12.68
N GLU A 48 3.16 -8.38 11.68
CA GLU A 48 4.62 -8.37 11.88
C GLU A 48 5.25 -6.97 11.94
N LEU A 49 4.69 -6.00 11.23
CA LEU A 49 5.26 -4.64 11.12
C LEU A 49 4.70 -3.70 12.20
N GLU A 50 3.42 -3.83 12.52
CA GLU A 50 2.72 -2.95 13.47
C GLU A 50 2.94 -1.45 13.14
N ARG A 51 2.91 -0.58 14.15
CA ARG A 51 3.11 0.88 14.03
C ARG A 51 4.58 1.33 13.91
N ASN A 52 5.52 0.39 13.86
CA ASN A 52 6.96 0.71 13.82
C ASN A 52 7.43 1.11 12.41
N PHE A 53 6.67 0.74 11.39
CA PHE A 53 6.95 0.97 9.98
C PHE A 53 5.75 1.63 9.30
N VAL A 54 6.02 2.32 8.19
CA VAL A 54 5.00 2.69 7.20
C VAL A 54 4.84 1.51 6.25
N MET A 55 3.64 0.95 6.18
CA MET A 55 3.28 -0.07 5.18
C MET A 55 2.82 0.64 3.92
N GLU A 56 3.65 0.63 2.90
CA GLU A 56 3.24 1.07 1.57
C GLU A 56 2.47 -0.08 0.91
N VAL A 57 1.15 -0.05 0.98
CA VAL A 57 0.30 -1.10 0.41
C VAL A 57 -0.06 -0.71 -1.02
N VAL A 58 0.30 -1.58 -1.96
CA VAL A 58 0.14 -1.31 -3.38
C VAL A 58 -0.99 -2.16 -3.95
N GLY A 59 -1.95 -1.49 -4.60
CA GLY A 59 -3.04 -2.15 -5.32
C GLY A 59 -2.53 -3.00 -6.48
N HIS A 60 -3.33 -4.00 -6.89
CA HIS A 60 -2.98 -4.85 -8.03
C HIS A 60 -2.83 -3.99 -9.31
N PRO A 61 -1.84 -4.24 -10.19
CA PRO A 61 -1.61 -3.43 -11.39
C PRO A 61 -2.85 -3.38 -12.30
N ASP A 62 -3.62 -4.47 -12.35
CA ASP A 62 -4.85 -4.53 -13.15
C ASP A 62 -6.03 -3.73 -12.58
N THR A 63 -5.94 -3.17 -11.36
CA THR A 63 -7.05 -2.49 -10.68
C THR A 63 -7.75 -1.47 -11.58
N LEU A 64 -7.00 -0.65 -12.33
CA LEU A 64 -7.59 0.36 -13.23
C LEU A 64 -8.32 -0.23 -14.43
N HIS A 65 -7.99 -1.45 -14.83
CA HIS A 65 -8.51 -2.09 -16.03
C HIS A 65 -9.72 -2.97 -15.73
N VAL A 66 -9.63 -3.79 -14.67
CA VAL A 66 -10.57 -4.89 -14.44
C VAL A 66 -11.58 -4.59 -13.35
N GLN A 67 -11.26 -3.71 -12.40
CA GLN A 67 -12.12 -3.46 -11.26
C GLN A 67 -13.14 -2.35 -11.54
N THR A 68 -14.36 -2.57 -11.06
CA THR A 68 -15.37 -1.55 -10.90
C THR A 68 -15.04 -0.63 -9.73
N LYS A 69 -15.67 0.55 -9.67
CA LYS A 69 -15.52 1.48 -8.53
C LYS A 69 -15.91 0.83 -7.19
N GLN A 70 -16.88 -0.08 -7.20
CA GLN A 70 -17.29 -0.78 -5.98
C GLN A 70 -16.22 -1.77 -5.54
N GLU A 71 -15.65 -2.56 -6.45
CA GLU A 71 -14.56 -3.49 -6.12
C GLU A 71 -13.30 -2.76 -5.62
N MET A 72 -12.98 -1.59 -6.20
CA MET A 72 -11.92 -0.72 -5.67
C MET A 72 -12.20 -0.31 -4.23
N ARG A 73 -13.44 0.16 -3.96
CA ARG A 73 -13.88 0.57 -2.62
C ARG A 73 -13.82 -0.59 -1.64
N ASP A 74 -14.31 -1.77 -2.01
CA ASP A 74 -14.33 -2.95 -1.15
C ASP A 74 -12.90 -3.40 -0.80
N TRP A 75 -11.97 -3.40 -1.77
CA TRP A 75 -10.57 -3.73 -1.52
C TRP A 75 -9.90 -2.70 -0.59
N LEU A 76 -10.15 -1.41 -0.78
CA LEU A 76 -9.63 -0.35 0.07
C LEU A 76 -10.17 -0.46 1.51
N THR A 77 -11.47 -0.68 1.67
CA THR A 77 -12.11 -0.91 2.98
C THR A 77 -11.51 -2.12 3.67
N GLN A 78 -11.39 -3.24 2.96
CA GLN A 78 -10.74 -4.44 3.51
C GLN A 78 -9.27 -4.17 3.90
N THR A 79 -8.56 -3.39 3.12
CA THR A 79 -7.17 -2.99 3.41
C THR A 79 -7.10 -2.16 4.69
N MET A 80 -8.00 -1.19 4.88
CA MET A 80 -8.10 -0.39 6.10
C MET A 80 -8.48 -1.25 7.31
N ASP A 81 -9.44 -2.16 7.16
CA ASP A 81 -9.86 -3.08 8.23
C ASP A 81 -8.71 -3.99 8.70
N ILE A 82 -7.93 -4.52 7.75
CA ILE A 82 -6.77 -5.37 8.07
C ILE A 82 -5.64 -4.54 8.71
N ALA A 83 -5.40 -3.34 8.20
CA ALA A 83 -4.34 -2.48 8.70
C ALA A 83 -4.60 -2.01 10.13
N GLY A 84 -5.86 -1.78 10.50
CA GLY A 84 -6.24 -1.29 11.83
C GLY A 84 -5.47 -0.02 12.20
N ASP A 85 -4.76 -0.06 13.32
CA ASP A 85 -3.99 1.07 13.85
C ASP A 85 -2.61 1.27 13.18
N ASN A 86 -2.24 0.46 12.17
CA ASN A 86 -0.95 0.58 11.51
C ASN A 86 -0.82 1.84 10.66
N ILE A 87 0.43 2.25 10.39
CA ILE A 87 0.70 3.44 9.57
C ILE A 87 0.74 3.02 8.10
N LEU A 88 -0.23 3.50 7.32
CA LEU A 88 -0.36 3.16 5.90
C LEU A 88 0.12 4.27 4.96
N ASP A 89 0.58 3.84 3.80
CA ASP A 89 0.69 4.63 2.57
C ASP A 89 0.04 3.82 1.45
N LEU A 90 -1.16 4.21 1.03
CA LEU A 90 -1.92 3.50 -0.01
C LEU A 90 -1.49 4.00 -1.38
N ASN A 91 -0.93 3.11 -2.19
CA ASN A 91 -0.42 3.46 -3.51
C ASN A 91 -1.04 2.62 -4.62
N LEU A 92 -1.16 3.26 -5.77
CA LEU A 92 -1.41 2.61 -7.04
C LEU A 92 -0.08 2.60 -7.82
N GLY A 93 0.54 1.44 -7.94
CA GLY A 93 1.88 1.26 -8.52
C GLY A 93 1.85 0.49 -9.84
N GLU A 94 3.00 0.44 -10.52
CA GLU A 94 3.21 -0.35 -11.75
C GLU A 94 2.19 -0.06 -12.88
N ILE A 95 1.77 1.20 -13.03
CA ILE A 95 0.82 1.61 -14.07
C ILE A 95 1.56 1.88 -15.37
N GLU A 96 1.46 0.93 -16.30
CA GLU A 96 2.03 1.08 -17.65
C GLU A 96 1.08 1.76 -18.64
N THR A 97 -0.22 1.81 -18.34
CA THR A 97 -1.23 2.40 -19.24
C THR A 97 -2.47 2.88 -18.49
N THR A 98 -3.12 3.90 -19.06
CA THR A 98 -4.44 4.40 -18.62
C THR A 98 -5.56 3.99 -19.57
N PHE A 99 -5.27 3.12 -20.54
CA PHE A 99 -6.21 2.68 -21.59
C PHE A 99 -6.86 3.85 -22.35
N GLY A 100 -6.12 4.94 -22.53
CA GLY A 100 -6.61 6.15 -23.20
C GLY A 100 -7.53 7.03 -22.34
N ASN A 101 -7.72 6.70 -21.06
CA ASN A 101 -8.53 7.48 -20.14
C ASN A 101 -7.78 7.79 -18.82
N PRO A 102 -7.02 8.89 -18.74
CA PRO A 102 -6.28 9.26 -17.53
C PRO A 102 -7.15 9.51 -16.28
N SER A 103 -8.45 9.77 -16.45
CA SER A 103 -9.35 10.05 -15.31
C SER A 103 -9.58 8.85 -14.38
N VAL A 104 -9.19 7.64 -14.81
CA VAL A 104 -9.20 6.45 -13.95
C VAL A 104 -8.27 6.59 -12.74
N LEU A 105 -7.15 7.30 -12.88
CA LEU A 105 -6.21 7.57 -11.79
C LEU A 105 -6.85 8.50 -10.75
N THR A 106 -7.51 9.56 -11.20
CA THR A 106 -8.26 10.49 -10.34
C THR A 106 -9.39 9.75 -9.62
N THR A 107 -10.15 8.94 -10.36
CA THR A 107 -11.25 8.15 -9.78
C THR A 107 -10.77 7.24 -8.66
N TRP A 108 -9.65 6.52 -8.87
CA TRP A 108 -9.11 5.65 -7.82
C TRP A 108 -8.64 6.46 -6.61
N ALA A 109 -7.94 7.57 -6.83
CA ALA A 109 -7.45 8.43 -5.75
C ALA A 109 -8.60 9.04 -4.93
N GLU A 110 -9.70 9.44 -5.57
CA GLU A 110 -10.90 9.93 -4.89
C GLU A 110 -11.55 8.84 -4.04
N ILE A 111 -11.71 7.62 -4.58
CA ILE A 111 -12.27 6.49 -3.82
C ILE A 111 -11.37 6.14 -2.62
N ALA A 112 -10.04 6.15 -2.80
CA ALA A 112 -9.09 5.90 -1.71
C ALA A 112 -9.22 6.94 -0.59
N GLN A 113 -9.31 8.24 -0.94
CA GLN A 113 -9.52 9.31 0.03
C GLN A 113 -10.87 9.17 0.75
N ASP A 114 -11.97 8.94 0.00
CA ASP A 114 -13.31 8.73 0.56
C ASP A 114 -13.35 7.58 1.58
N VAL A 115 -12.63 6.49 1.30
CA VAL A 115 -12.58 5.33 2.20
C VAL A 115 -11.76 5.68 3.44
N VAL A 116 -10.55 6.24 3.27
CA VAL A 116 -9.67 6.58 4.40
C VAL A 116 -10.30 7.60 5.35
N GLU A 117 -11.05 8.58 4.84
CA GLU A 117 -11.76 9.57 5.67
C GLU A 117 -12.78 8.95 6.64
N GLN A 118 -13.27 7.73 6.38
CA GLN A 118 -14.18 7.01 7.28
C GLN A 118 -13.47 6.37 8.48
N TYR A 119 -12.13 6.28 8.44
CA TYR A 119 -11.27 5.71 9.48
C TYR A 119 -10.48 6.79 10.25
N ALA A 120 -10.72 8.08 9.95
CA ALA A 120 -10.03 9.23 10.53
C ALA A 120 -10.66 9.75 11.84
#